data_AF-A0AAX7VWD9-F1
#
_entry.id   AF-A0AAX7VWD9-F1
#
_cell.length_a   1.000
_cell.length_b   1.000
_cell.length_c   1.000
_cell.angle_alpha   90.00
_cell.angle_beta   90.00
_cell.angle_gamma   90.00
#
_symmetry.space_group_name_H-M   'P 1'
#
loop_
_entity.id
_entity.type
_entity.pdbx_description
1 polymer ?
#
loop_
_entity_poly.entity_id
_entity_poly.type
_entity_poly.pdbx_seq_one_letter_code
_entity_poly.pdbx_strand_id
1 'polypeptide(L)'
;MGEPAQTPFKTTGSEWLLPVSEYLGFPLDQVNFLACQLFALTSAFCFRLYLSPAHVSPLVRHFVAALLGIGFLVFCFGWYSSHILAVVVANYLIIIKADLNNVHRYSMVISMGYLTACQVSRVFIFNYGIPSTDFSGPLMIVTQKLTTLAFQLHDGKSDNVRPSLIEYLSYNLNFLSVLVGPCSNYKEYIDFIEGRHISTRLKQQHASSNRQNGYNKTQDPSPLTAVCHKLLVCAGCMLFFLTVTRSLPIKYNVDPDFVSQASFLTRLTYAFFSIQAARPKFYFAWTLADAVNNAAGYGFLGMDEHGKPSWDLISNLNIIGIETATSFKTFIDNWNIRTGIWLKTVCYDRAPKHRLALTFILSALWHGVYPGYYFTFLTAIPITIAARAIRRSIRHYFLGSRVMKLGYDILTWAATQLAICYTVMPFLLLAVNYTIVYYRYTMLILHGIALKALLPSKLLQFFHSIGSPRFISPY
;
A
#
# COMPACT_ATOMS: atom_id res chain seq x y z
N MET A 1 18.50 21.70 -33.67
CA MET A 1 19.36 20.85 -32.83
C MET A 1 18.53 19.65 -32.44
N GLY A 2 18.90 18.46 -32.93
CA GLY A 2 18.09 17.25 -32.79
C GLY A 2 17.85 16.89 -31.33
N GLU A 3 16.63 16.43 -31.03
CA GLU A 3 16.34 15.76 -29.77
C GLU A 3 17.36 14.62 -29.58
N PRO A 4 18.00 14.51 -28.39
CA PRO A 4 18.82 13.35 -28.13
C PRO A 4 17.93 12.10 -28.19
N ALA A 5 18.33 11.14 -29.03
CA ALA A 5 17.68 9.85 -29.15
C ALA A 5 17.44 9.28 -27.75
N GLN A 6 16.17 9.01 -27.41
CA GLN A 6 15.79 8.39 -26.15
C GLN A 6 16.52 7.05 -26.08
N THR A 7 17.58 6.95 -25.28
CA THR A 7 18.23 5.67 -25.00
C THR A 7 17.16 4.72 -24.48
N PRO A 8 16.91 3.58 -25.16
CA PRO A 8 15.90 2.62 -24.72
C PRO A 8 16.26 2.20 -23.30
N PHE A 9 15.27 2.22 -22.40
CA PHE A 9 15.43 1.78 -21.02
C PHE A 9 16.00 0.35 -21.03
N LYS A 10 17.27 0.21 -20.63
CA LYS A 10 17.91 -1.10 -20.54
C LYS A 10 17.41 -1.75 -19.25
N THR A 11 16.68 -2.86 -19.39
CA THR A 11 16.22 -3.62 -18.23
C THR A 11 17.42 -3.99 -17.35
N THR A 12 17.20 -4.05 -16.04
CA THR A 12 18.21 -4.49 -15.08
C THR A 12 18.10 -5.97 -14.74
N GLY A 13 16.95 -6.59 -15.09
CA GLY A 13 16.66 -7.99 -14.88
C GLY A 13 16.95 -8.87 -16.10
N SER A 14 16.35 -10.06 -16.09
CA SER A 14 16.50 -11.06 -17.15
C SER A 14 15.96 -10.59 -18.49
N GLU A 15 16.68 -10.92 -19.56
CA GLU A 15 16.25 -10.70 -20.95
C GLU A 15 15.55 -11.93 -21.56
N TRP A 16 15.36 -13.01 -20.79
CA TRP A 16 14.79 -14.27 -21.29
C TRP A 16 13.38 -14.13 -21.88
N LEU A 17 12.60 -13.16 -21.40
CA LEU A 17 11.24 -12.88 -21.88
C LEU A 17 11.16 -11.74 -22.89
N LEU A 18 12.30 -11.29 -23.45
CA LEU A 18 12.33 -10.25 -24.48
C LEU A 18 11.44 -10.60 -25.70
N PRO A 19 11.44 -11.84 -26.24
CA PRO A 19 10.56 -12.18 -27.36
C PRO A 19 9.06 -12.02 -27.02
N VAL A 20 8.68 -12.31 -25.77
CA VAL A 20 7.30 -12.15 -25.29
C VAL A 20 6.94 -10.67 -25.13
N SER A 21 7.88 -9.87 -24.62
CA SER A 21 7.74 -8.41 -24.48
C SER A 21 7.54 -7.73 -25.82
N GLU A 22 8.35 -8.08 -26.83
CA GLU A 22 8.24 -7.56 -28.19
C GLU A 22 6.91 -7.97 -28.85
N TYR A 23 6.51 -9.24 -28.69
CA TYR A 23 5.25 -9.75 -29.25
C TYR A 23 4.01 -9.06 -28.65
N LEU A 24 3.98 -8.84 -27.33
CA LEU A 24 2.82 -8.24 -26.65
C LEU A 24 2.85 -6.69 -26.63
N GLY A 25 3.97 -6.07 -27.01
CA GLY A 25 4.14 -4.62 -26.95
C GLY A 25 4.12 -4.05 -25.53
N PHE A 26 4.61 -4.81 -24.55
CA PHE A 26 4.74 -4.37 -23.15
C PHE A 26 6.20 -4.22 -22.75
N PRO A 27 6.56 -3.26 -21.88
CA PRO A 27 7.90 -3.17 -21.30
C PRO A 27 8.35 -4.47 -20.63
N LEU A 28 9.58 -4.90 -20.91
CA LEU A 28 10.13 -6.18 -20.45
C LEU A 28 10.12 -6.34 -18.92
N ASP A 29 10.37 -5.25 -18.18
CA ASP A 29 10.28 -5.23 -16.72
C ASP A 29 8.87 -5.57 -16.20
N GLN A 30 7.83 -5.09 -16.88
CA GLN A 30 6.43 -5.42 -16.55
C GLN A 30 6.11 -6.88 -16.89
N VAL A 31 6.64 -7.39 -18.00
CA VAL A 31 6.49 -8.80 -18.40
C VAL A 31 7.18 -9.72 -17.40
N ASN A 32 8.42 -9.40 -17.00
CA ASN A 32 9.15 -10.16 -15.98
C ASN A 32 8.42 -10.17 -14.64
N PHE A 33 7.92 -9.01 -14.20
CA PHE A 33 7.14 -8.91 -12.97
C PHE A 33 5.89 -9.78 -13.02
N LEU A 34 5.12 -9.70 -14.11
CA LEU A 34 3.91 -10.49 -14.28
C LEU A 34 4.21 -12.00 -14.33
N ALA A 35 5.23 -12.41 -15.08
CA ALA A 35 5.66 -13.79 -15.16
C ALA A 35 6.05 -14.34 -13.77
N CYS A 36 6.80 -13.55 -12.98
CA CYS A 36 7.13 -13.92 -11.61
C CYS A 36 5.89 -14.03 -10.70
N GLN A 37 4.91 -13.14 -10.81
CA GLN A 37 3.67 -13.23 -10.03
C GLN A 37 2.82 -14.46 -10.40
N LEU A 38 2.74 -14.80 -11.69
CA LEU A 38 2.05 -16.02 -12.14
C LEU A 38 2.79 -17.28 -11.68
N PHE A 39 4.11 -17.29 -11.77
CA PHE A 39 4.92 -18.39 -11.25
C PHE A 39 4.84 -18.48 -9.73
N ALA A 40 4.76 -17.36 -9.01
CA ALA A 40 4.53 -17.30 -7.58
C ALA A 40 3.18 -17.92 -7.21
N LEU A 41 2.12 -17.67 -7.99
CA LEU A 41 0.80 -18.25 -7.76
C LEU A 41 0.83 -19.78 -7.87
N THR A 42 1.43 -20.31 -8.93
CA THR A 42 1.61 -21.76 -9.08
C THR A 42 2.47 -22.33 -7.95
N SER A 43 3.60 -21.66 -7.64
CA SER A 43 4.49 -22.06 -6.56
C SER A 43 3.79 -22.04 -5.20
N ALA A 44 2.84 -21.12 -4.98
CA ALA A 44 2.07 -21.03 -3.74
C ALA A 44 1.14 -22.23 -3.55
N PHE A 45 0.47 -22.70 -4.61
CA PHE A 45 -0.28 -23.96 -4.55
C PHE A 45 0.63 -25.14 -4.28
N CYS A 46 1.78 -25.24 -4.96
CA CYS A 46 2.76 -26.29 -4.68
C CYS A 46 3.29 -26.23 -3.24
N PHE A 47 3.53 -25.02 -2.72
CA PHE A 47 4.00 -24.79 -1.35
C PHE A 47 2.96 -25.25 -0.32
N ARG A 48 1.67 -25.05 -0.59
CA ARG A 48 0.59 -25.52 0.28
C ARG A 48 0.41 -27.04 0.21
N LEU A 49 0.40 -27.61 -0.99
CA LEU A 49 0.06 -29.01 -1.22
C LEU A 49 1.23 -29.95 -0.88
N TYR A 50 2.44 -29.66 -1.36
CA TYR A 50 3.59 -30.54 -1.25
C TYR A 50 4.51 -30.19 -0.08
N LEU A 51 4.57 -28.92 0.30
CA LEU A 51 5.39 -28.46 1.44
C LEU A 51 4.55 -28.19 2.69
N SER A 52 3.39 -28.85 2.84
CA SER A 52 2.50 -28.71 4.00
C SER A 52 3.25 -28.91 5.33
N PRO A 53 2.90 -28.17 6.40
CA PRO A 53 3.49 -28.36 7.73
C PRO A 53 3.33 -29.78 8.29
N ALA A 54 2.37 -30.56 7.76
CA ALA A 54 2.16 -31.95 8.13
C ALA A 54 3.26 -32.90 7.58
N HIS A 55 3.91 -32.53 6.47
CA HIS A 55 4.86 -33.38 5.76
C HIS A 55 6.30 -32.84 5.81
N VAL A 56 6.47 -31.55 6.05
CA VAL A 56 7.75 -30.85 5.89
C VAL A 56 8.05 -29.97 7.10
N SER A 57 9.31 -29.96 7.53
CA SER A 57 9.75 -29.17 8.67
C SER A 57 9.66 -27.65 8.39
N PRO A 58 9.47 -26.82 9.43
CA PRO A 58 9.50 -25.36 9.29
C PRO A 58 10.78 -24.84 8.63
N LEU A 59 11.94 -25.47 8.90
CA LEU A 59 13.22 -25.10 8.30
C LEU A 59 13.19 -25.18 6.77
N VAL A 60 12.69 -26.27 6.20
CA VAL A 60 12.60 -26.45 4.74
C VAL A 60 11.60 -25.46 4.14
N ARG A 61 10.45 -25.26 4.78
CA ARG A 61 9.46 -24.25 4.36
C ARG A 61 10.06 -22.85 4.35
N HIS A 62 10.83 -22.48 5.38
CA HIS A 62 11.52 -21.20 5.42
C HIS A 62 12.54 -21.05 4.30
N PHE A 63 13.37 -22.07 4.09
CA PHE A 63 14.41 -22.10 3.08
C PHE A 63 13.82 -21.97 1.67
N VAL A 64 12.82 -22.79 1.32
CA VAL A 64 12.17 -22.71 0.00
C VAL A 64 11.52 -21.34 -0.21
N ALA A 65 10.83 -20.81 0.81
CA ALA A 65 10.18 -19.52 0.68
C ALA A 65 11.20 -18.39 0.39
N ALA A 66 12.34 -18.38 1.10
CA ALA A 66 13.41 -17.42 0.91
C ALA A 66 14.12 -17.60 -0.44
N LEU A 67 14.44 -18.84 -0.81
CA LEU A 67 15.16 -19.17 -2.04
C LEU A 67 14.38 -18.71 -3.27
N LEU A 68 13.08 -19.02 -3.34
CA LEU A 68 12.23 -18.59 -4.44
C LEU A 68 12.12 -17.06 -4.52
N GLY A 69 12.00 -16.38 -3.37
CA GLY A 69 11.88 -14.93 -3.37
C GLY A 69 13.18 -14.22 -3.77
N ILE A 70 14.35 -14.73 -3.34
CA ILE A 70 15.65 -14.27 -3.83
C ILE A 70 15.75 -14.51 -5.34
N GLY A 71 15.32 -15.69 -5.82
CA GLY A 71 15.26 -16.00 -7.25
C GLY A 71 14.43 -14.99 -8.04
N PHE A 72 13.25 -14.61 -7.55
CA PHE A 72 12.40 -13.60 -8.20
C PHE A 72 13.06 -12.21 -8.21
N LEU A 73 13.73 -11.83 -7.12
CA LEU A 73 14.47 -10.56 -7.07
C LEU A 73 15.58 -10.52 -8.11
N VAL A 74 16.38 -11.60 -8.20
CA VAL A 74 17.47 -11.69 -9.18
C VAL A 74 16.92 -11.73 -10.61
N PHE A 75 15.84 -12.48 -10.85
CA PHE A 75 15.22 -12.55 -12.17
C PHE A 75 14.66 -11.19 -12.62
N CYS A 76 13.93 -10.48 -11.76
CA CYS A 76 13.30 -9.21 -12.12
C CYS A 76 14.29 -8.04 -12.18
N PHE A 77 15.34 -8.03 -11.35
CA PHE A 77 16.17 -6.84 -11.13
C PHE A 77 17.68 -7.06 -11.26
N GLY A 78 18.13 -8.29 -11.54
CA GLY A 78 19.54 -8.62 -11.73
C GLY A 78 20.41 -8.17 -10.56
N TRP A 79 21.52 -7.49 -10.85
CA TRP A 79 22.46 -7.02 -9.82
C TRP A 79 21.85 -6.00 -8.84
N TYR A 80 20.81 -5.27 -9.23
CA TYR A 80 20.14 -4.33 -8.32
C TYR A 80 19.43 -5.02 -7.15
N SER A 81 19.15 -6.33 -7.25
CA SER A 81 18.68 -7.14 -6.13
C SER A 81 19.66 -7.12 -4.94
N SER A 82 20.95 -6.90 -5.18
CA SER A 82 21.97 -6.78 -4.13
C SER A 82 21.66 -5.64 -3.15
N HIS A 83 21.03 -4.54 -3.58
CA HIS A 83 20.65 -3.45 -2.69
C HIS A 83 19.62 -3.92 -1.65
N ILE A 84 18.66 -4.76 -2.05
CA ILE A 84 17.65 -5.32 -1.17
C ILE A 84 18.31 -6.29 -0.18
N LEU A 85 19.18 -7.17 -0.67
CA LEU A 85 19.91 -8.11 0.20
C LEU A 85 20.81 -7.37 1.20
N ALA A 86 21.49 -6.31 0.77
CA ALA A 86 22.36 -5.50 1.62
C ALA A 86 21.60 -4.87 2.80
N VAL A 87 20.44 -4.25 2.55
CA VAL A 87 19.65 -3.64 3.64
C VAL A 87 19.05 -4.68 4.59
N VAL A 88 18.70 -5.86 4.07
CA VAL A 88 18.23 -7.00 4.87
C VAL A 88 19.34 -7.51 5.78
N VAL A 89 20.55 -7.71 5.25
CA VAL A 89 21.70 -8.14 6.07
C VAL A 89 22.08 -7.08 7.09
N ALA A 90 22.14 -5.81 6.70
CA ALA A 90 22.45 -4.70 7.62
C ALA A 90 21.45 -4.65 8.78
N ASN A 91 20.15 -4.81 8.51
CA ASN A 91 19.13 -4.83 9.56
C ASN A 91 19.19 -6.08 10.44
N TYR A 92 19.62 -7.23 9.91
CA TYR A 92 19.83 -8.41 10.73
C TYR A 92 20.92 -8.16 11.78
N LEU A 93 22.03 -7.55 11.35
CA LEU A 93 23.11 -7.16 12.25
C LEU A 93 22.64 -6.18 13.33
N ILE A 94 21.74 -5.26 12.99
CA ILE A 94 21.11 -4.36 13.96
C ILE A 94 20.26 -5.15 14.96
N ILE A 95 19.40 -6.06 14.49
CA ILE A 95 18.51 -6.87 15.35
C ILE A 95 19.30 -7.70 16.36
N ILE A 96 20.42 -8.30 15.95
CA ILE A 96 21.23 -9.16 16.83
C ILE A 96 22.21 -8.38 17.73
N LYS A 97 22.62 -7.16 17.37
CA LYS A 97 23.61 -6.39 18.15
C LYS A 97 23.00 -5.27 19.00
N ALA A 98 21.94 -4.63 18.54
CA ALA A 98 21.36 -3.48 19.21
C ALA A 98 20.54 -3.88 20.45
N ASP A 99 20.58 -3.03 21.47
CA ASP A 99 19.68 -3.12 22.62
C ASP A 99 18.20 -2.96 22.21
N LEU A 100 17.30 -3.65 22.91
CA LEU A 100 15.87 -3.66 22.62
C LEU A 100 15.24 -2.26 22.70
N ASN A 101 15.78 -1.34 23.49
CA ASN A 101 15.27 0.03 23.57
C ASN A 101 15.58 0.86 22.31
N ASN A 102 16.61 0.50 21.54
CA ASN A 102 17.09 1.29 20.41
C ASN A 102 17.02 0.58 19.05
N VAL A 103 16.78 -0.73 19.02
CA VAL A 103 16.73 -1.55 17.78
C VAL A 103 15.81 -0.96 16.71
N HIS A 104 14.62 -0.50 17.09
CA HIS A 104 13.65 0.10 16.16
C HIS A 104 14.16 1.42 15.55
N ARG A 105 14.90 2.23 16.31
CA ARG A 105 15.45 3.51 15.86
C ARG A 105 16.52 3.29 14.81
N TYR A 106 17.47 2.41 15.11
CA TYR A 106 18.56 2.08 14.18
C TYR A 106 18.02 1.43 12.91
N SER A 107 17.08 0.47 13.05
CA SER A 107 16.43 -0.16 11.89
C SER A 107 15.67 0.85 11.04
N MET A 108 14.95 1.79 11.64
CA MET A 108 14.21 2.83 10.93
C MET A 108 15.15 3.77 10.16
N VAL A 109 16.20 4.27 10.80
CA VAL A 109 17.17 5.19 10.18
C VAL A 109 17.91 4.51 9.04
N ILE A 110 18.41 3.28 9.25
CA ILE A 110 19.15 2.56 8.21
C ILE A 110 18.25 2.17 7.05
N SER A 111 17.06 1.62 7.32
CA SER A 111 16.16 1.18 6.24
C SER A 111 15.61 2.35 5.43
N MET A 112 15.10 3.41 6.07
CA MET A 112 14.59 4.59 5.36
C MET A 112 15.70 5.39 4.70
N GLY A 113 16.85 5.55 5.36
CA GLY A 113 18.00 6.27 4.81
C GLY A 113 18.56 5.58 3.57
N TYR A 114 18.70 4.25 3.62
CA TYR A 114 19.17 3.47 2.48
C TYR A 114 18.15 3.44 1.33
N LEU A 115 16.85 3.29 1.64
CA LEU A 115 15.78 3.42 0.64
C LEU A 115 15.84 4.79 -0.05
N THR A 116 15.99 5.87 0.72
CA THR A 116 16.10 7.23 0.19
C THR A 116 17.34 7.37 -0.69
N ALA A 117 18.50 6.87 -0.27
CA ALA A 117 19.74 6.93 -1.06
C ALA A 117 19.61 6.19 -2.40
N CYS A 118 18.99 5.01 -2.41
CA CYS A 118 18.68 4.27 -3.62
C CYS A 118 17.71 5.03 -4.54
N GLN A 119 16.67 5.64 -3.97
CA GLN A 119 15.70 6.44 -4.73
C GLN A 119 16.32 7.72 -5.31
N VAL A 120 17.23 8.38 -4.58
CA VAL A 120 18.00 9.53 -5.07
C VAL A 120 18.90 9.10 -6.22
N SER A 121 19.70 8.06 -6.02
CA SER A 121 20.59 7.49 -7.05
C SER A 121 19.79 7.14 -8.30
N ARG A 122 18.60 6.57 -8.12
CA ARG A 122 17.69 6.24 -9.22
C ARG A 122 17.28 7.46 -10.03
N VAL A 123 17.00 8.62 -9.42
CA VAL A 123 16.65 9.84 -10.17
C VAL A 123 17.79 10.33 -11.06
N PHE A 124 19.04 10.11 -10.65
CA PHE A 124 20.21 10.49 -11.44
C PHE A 124 20.59 9.45 -12.50
N ILE A 125 20.30 8.17 -12.26
CA ILE A 125 20.68 7.05 -13.13
C ILE A 125 19.58 6.74 -14.17
N PHE A 126 18.32 6.82 -13.77
CA PHE A 126 17.18 6.47 -14.62
C PHE A 126 16.46 7.74 -15.06
N ASN A 127 16.18 7.82 -16.37
CA ASN A 127 15.52 8.96 -16.98
C ASN A 127 14.22 9.34 -16.24
N TYR A 128 14.14 10.62 -15.88
CA TYR A 128 13.03 11.21 -15.15
C TYR A 128 11.69 10.96 -15.87
N GLY A 129 10.74 10.31 -15.19
CA GLY A 129 9.36 10.20 -15.67
C GLY A 129 9.02 9.00 -16.56
N ILE A 130 9.86 7.95 -16.60
CA ILE A 130 9.50 6.63 -17.15
C ILE A 130 8.98 5.74 -16.00
N PRO A 131 7.69 5.36 -15.97
CA PRO A 131 7.18 4.40 -15.01
C PRO A 131 7.79 3.03 -15.31
N SER A 132 8.80 2.63 -14.54
CA SER A 132 9.40 1.29 -14.60
C SER A 132 9.08 0.52 -13.32
N THR A 133 8.91 -0.79 -13.47
CA THR A 133 8.86 -1.75 -12.38
C THR A 133 10.29 -2.01 -11.95
N ASP A 134 10.83 -1.10 -11.14
CA ASP A 134 12.22 -1.14 -10.70
C ASP A 134 12.39 -1.79 -9.31
N PHE A 135 13.64 -1.99 -8.92
CA PHE A 135 14.02 -2.61 -7.64
C PHE A 135 13.56 -1.80 -6.40
N SER A 136 13.14 -0.54 -6.56
CA SER A 136 12.71 0.29 -5.44
C SER A 136 11.37 -0.17 -4.87
N GLY A 137 10.49 -0.76 -5.68
CA GLY A 137 9.22 -1.33 -5.22
C GLY A 137 9.42 -2.43 -4.15
N PRO A 138 10.15 -3.51 -4.45
CA PRO A 138 10.52 -4.52 -3.45
C PRO A 138 11.29 -3.95 -2.26
N LEU A 139 12.20 -2.98 -2.49
CA LEU A 139 12.96 -2.32 -1.42
C LEU A 139 12.03 -1.57 -0.44
N MET A 140 10.98 -0.93 -0.95
CA MET A 140 9.94 -0.28 -0.15
C MET A 140 9.20 -1.30 0.71
N ILE A 141 8.83 -2.47 0.17
CA ILE A 141 8.14 -3.54 0.92
C ILE A 141 9.05 -4.12 2.02
N VAL A 142 10.30 -4.43 1.68
CA VAL A 142 11.28 -4.94 2.64
C VAL A 142 11.53 -3.91 3.74
N THR A 143 11.63 -2.61 3.42
CA THR A 143 11.74 -1.54 4.43
C THR A 143 10.59 -1.57 5.45
N GLN A 144 9.36 -1.82 4.99
CA GLN A 144 8.22 -1.95 5.90
C GLN A 144 8.35 -3.17 6.82
N LYS A 145 8.75 -4.32 6.27
CA LYS A 145 8.90 -5.58 7.03
C LYS A 145 10.02 -5.48 8.07
N LEU A 146 11.18 -4.96 7.66
CA LEU A 146 12.35 -4.74 8.52
C LEU A 146 12.01 -3.85 9.72
N THR A 147 11.42 -2.69 9.44
CA THR A 147 11.06 -1.73 10.50
C THR A 147 9.92 -2.27 11.36
N THR A 148 8.91 -2.92 10.77
CA THR A 148 7.83 -3.57 11.54
C THR A 148 8.40 -4.57 12.56
N LEU A 149 9.27 -5.47 12.13
CA LEU A 149 9.90 -6.44 13.03
C LEU A 149 10.71 -5.75 14.14
N ALA A 150 11.51 -4.74 13.81
CA ALA A 150 12.29 -4.01 14.81
C ALA A 150 11.41 -3.30 15.85
N PHE A 151 10.29 -2.71 15.43
CA PHE A 151 9.30 -2.13 16.34
C PHE A 151 8.57 -3.18 17.18
N GLN A 152 8.32 -4.39 16.66
CA GLN A 152 7.72 -5.48 17.42
C GLN A 152 8.65 -6.03 18.51
N LEU A 153 9.95 -6.12 18.21
CA LEU A 153 10.98 -6.47 19.17
C LEU A 153 11.07 -5.42 20.28
N HIS A 154 11.05 -4.13 19.92
CA HIS A 154 11.04 -3.04 20.90
C HIS A 154 9.80 -3.04 21.79
N ASP A 155 8.61 -3.29 21.21
CA ASP A 155 7.34 -3.32 21.94
C ASP A 155 7.17 -4.58 22.83
N GLY A 156 8.09 -5.54 22.78
CA GLY A 156 7.96 -6.83 23.48
C GLY A 156 6.86 -7.75 22.95
N LYS A 157 6.32 -7.48 21.74
CA LYS A 157 5.22 -8.26 21.13
C LYS A 157 5.67 -9.60 20.54
N SER A 158 6.98 -9.81 20.41
CA SER A 158 7.59 -11.05 19.89
C SER A 158 8.23 -11.89 21.02
N ASP A 159 7.68 -11.85 22.23
CA ASP A 159 8.19 -12.58 23.41
C ASP A 159 9.68 -12.28 23.73
N ASN A 160 10.19 -11.13 23.27
CA ASN A 160 11.61 -10.73 23.27
C ASN A 160 12.59 -11.73 22.61
N VAL A 161 12.08 -12.73 21.88
CA VAL A 161 12.93 -13.71 21.20
C VAL A 161 13.39 -13.13 19.85
N ARG A 162 14.70 -13.03 19.69
CA ARG A 162 15.30 -12.59 18.42
C ARG A 162 15.17 -13.71 17.37
N PRO A 163 14.84 -13.37 16.11
CA PRO A 163 14.67 -14.35 15.05
C PRO A 163 15.99 -15.04 14.70
N SER A 164 15.95 -16.32 14.39
CA SER A 164 17.07 -16.99 13.73
C SER A 164 17.30 -16.39 12.33
N LEU A 165 18.51 -16.57 11.78
CA LEU A 165 18.85 -16.02 10.47
C LEU A 165 17.89 -16.53 9.38
N ILE A 166 17.53 -17.82 9.41
CA ILE A 166 16.68 -18.42 8.39
C ILE A 166 15.23 -17.92 8.48
N GLU A 167 14.67 -17.80 9.69
CA GLU A 167 13.33 -17.21 9.88
C GLU A 167 13.31 -15.75 9.43
N TYR A 168 14.36 -14.99 9.76
CA TYR A 168 14.49 -13.59 9.38
C TYR A 168 14.59 -13.41 7.86
N LEU A 169 15.46 -14.18 7.19
CA LEU A 169 15.61 -14.13 5.73
C LEU A 169 14.31 -14.56 5.06
N SER A 170 13.68 -15.63 5.54
CA SER A 170 12.41 -16.11 5.03
C SER A 170 11.28 -15.10 5.21
N TYR A 171 11.16 -14.49 6.40
CA TYR A 171 10.18 -13.43 6.63
C TYR A 171 10.38 -12.26 5.67
N ASN A 172 11.60 -11.75 5.48
CA ASN A 172 11.83 -10.57 4.65
C ASN A 172 11.78 -10.87 3.15
N LEU A 173 12.34 -12.00 2.71
CA LEU A 173 12.60 -12.35 1.31
C LEU A 173 11.69 -13.47 0.79
N ASN A 174 10.55 -13.76 1.41
CA ASN A 174 9.64 -14.79 0.88
C ASN A 174 9.03 -14.42 -0.48
N PHE A 175 8.94 -15.41 -1.36
CA PHE A 175 8.36 -15.27 -2.69
C PHE A 175 6.89 -14.80 -2.70
N LEU A 176 6.15 -15.01 -1.61
CA LEU A 176 4.73 -14.64 -1.50
C LEU A 176 4.51 -13.13 -1.53
N SER A 177 5.47 -12.34 -1.03
CA SER A 177 5.28 -10.90 -0.81
C SER A 177 6.45 -10.03 -1.25
N VAL A 178 7.61 -10.60 -1.60
CA VAL A 178 8.84 -9.83 -1.80
C VAL A 178 8.74 -8.77 -2.92
N LEU A 179 7.96 -9.03 -3.97
CA LEU A 179 7.90 -8.12 -5.13
C LEU A 179 7.02 -6.89 -4.90
N VAL A 180 5.83 -7.05 -4.29
CA VAL A 180 4.82 -5.98 -4.21
C VAL A 180 4.03 -5.97 -2.89
N GLY A 181 4.46 -6.76 -1.92
CA GLY A 181 3.74 -6.99 -0.67
C GLY A 181 2.68 -8.08 -0.82
N PRO A 182 1.73 -8.19 0.13
CA PRO A 182 1.48 -7.28 1.25
C PRO A 182 2.51 -7.39 2.39
N CYS A 183 2.64 -6.32 3.19
CA CYS A 183 3.44 -6.35 4.43
C CYS A 183 2.65 -7.06 5.55
N SER A 184 3.24 -8.10 6.14
CA SER A 184 2.64 -8.90 7.21
C SER A 184 3.41 -8.76 8.54
N ASN A 185 2.77 -9.18 9.63
CA ASN A 185 3.39 -9.24 10.95
C ASN A 185 4.35 -10.44 11.03
N TYR A 186 5.49 -10.29 11.70
CA TYR A 186 6.47 -11.38 11.86
C TYR A 186 5.86 -12.62 12.52
N LYS A 187 5.16 -12.47 13.66
CA LYS A 187 4.57 -13.60 14.39
C LYS A 187 3.53 -14.35 13.53
N GLU A 188 2.71 -13.61 12.80
CA GLU A 188 1.73 -14.20 11.87
C GLU A 188 2.42 -15.02 10.78
N TYR A 189 3.57 -14.55 10.27
CA TYR A 189 4.36 -15.27 9.28
C TYR A 189 4.98 -16.56 9.84
N ILE A 190 5.54 -16.50 11.05
CA ILE A 190 6.08 -17.70 11.72
C ILE A 190 4.99 -18.72 11.98
N ASP A 191 3.83 -18.30 12.53
CA ASP A 191 2.70 -19.20 12.73
C ASP A 191 2.18 -19.82 11.42
N PHE A 192 2.34 -19.12 10.29
CA PHE A 192 2.03 -19.66 8.97
C PHE A 192 3.03 -20.72 8.51
N ILE A 193 4.33 -20.45 8.64
CA ILE A 193 5.36 -21.41 8.27
C ILE A 193 5.30 -22.65 9.18
N GLU A 194 5.00 -22.50 10.47
CA GLU A 194 4.86 -23.61 11.42
C GLU A 194 3.50 -24.31 11.35
N GLY A 195 2.53 -23.79 10.58
CA GLY A 195 1.21 -24.41 10.43
C GLY A 195 0.23 -24.19 11.59
N ARG A 196 0.54 -23.29 12.52
CA ARG A 196 -0.33 -22.97 13.68
C ARG A 196 -1.32 -21.83 13.40
N HIS A 197 -1.15 -21.07 12.33
CA HIS A 197 -1.93 -19.86 12.04
C HIS A 197 -3.45 -20.08 12.03
N ILE A 198 -3.96 -21.12 11.35
CA ILE A 198 -5.41 -21.38 11.24
C ILE A 198 -6.01 -21.73 12.60
N SER A 199 -5.41 -22.69 13.30
CA SER A 199 -5.90 -23.14 14.60
C SER A 199 -5.83 -22.04 15.66
N THR A 200 -4.77 -21.23 15.63
CA THR A 200 -4.60 -20.08 16.54
C THR A 200 -5.67 -19.01 16.29
N ARG A 201 -5.93 -18.65 15.03
CA ARG A 201 -6.96 -17.67 14.66
C ARG A 201 -8.36 -18.13 15.06
N LEU A 202 -8.70 -19.39 14.78
CA LEU A 202 -10.00 -19.94 15.15
C LEU A 202 -10.17 -19.96 16.68
N LYS A 203 -9.15 -20.37 17.45
CA LYS A 203 -9.18 -20.30 18.92
C LYS A 203 -9.40 -18.89 19.44
N GLN A 204 -8.68 -17.90 18.88
CA GLN A 204 -8.84 -16.48 19.26
C GLN A 204 -10.25 -15.97 18.98
N GLN A 205 -10.81 -16.31 17.81
CA GLN A 205 -12.17 -15.92 17.43
C GLN A 205 -13.22 -16.55 18.36
N HIS A 206 -13.05 -17.82 18.75
CA HIS A 206 -13.93 -18.46 19.74
C HIS A 206 -13.85 -17.79 21.10
N ALA A 207 -12.64 -17.52 21.60
CA ALA A 207 -12.45 -16.83 22.89
C ALA A 207 -13.12 -15.44 22.91
N SER A 208 -13.11 -14.73 21.78
CA SER A 208 -13.74 -13.40 21.67
C SER A 208 -15.27 -13.43 21.52
N SER A 209 -15.87 -14.55 21.10
CA SER A 209 -17.28 -14.61 20.72
C SER A 209 -18.22 -15.25 21.75
N ASN A 210 -17.72 -15.77 22.88
CA ASN A 210 -18.51 -16.49 23.91
C ASN A 210 -19.46 -17.58 23.35
N ARG A 211 -19.25 -18.04 22.11
CA ARG A 211 -20.08 -19.05 21.45
C ARG A 211 -19.54 -20.44 21.79
N GLN A 212 -20.29 -21.19 22.59
CA GLN A 212 -20.04 -22.60 22.94
C GLN A 212 -20.45 -23.60 21.84
N ASN A 213 -20.35 -23.25 20.56
CA ASN A 213 -20.65 -24.23 19.51
C ASN A 213 -19.45 -25.15 19.31
N GLY A 214 -19.66 -26.43 19.63
CA GLY A 214 -18.68 -27.51 19.67
C GLY A 214 -17.74 -27.52 18.47
N TYR A 215 -16.46 -27.34 18.76
CA TYR A 215 -15.40 -27.34 17.77
C TYR A 215 -15.08 -28.78 17.37
N ASN A 216 -15.67 -29.27 16.28
CA ASN A 216 -15.21 -30.49 15.63
C ASN A 216 -13.96 -30.16 14.78
N LYS A 217 -12.84 -30.80 15.14
CA LYS A 217 -11.62 -31.05 14.37
C LYS A 217 -11.47 -30.34 13.01
N THR A 218 -10.42 -29.50 12.91
CA THR A 218 -9.46 -29.45 11.79
C THR A 218 -10.05 -29.59 10.38
N GLN A 219 -10.76 -28.56 9.90
CA GLN A 219 -10.87 -28.36 8.46
C GLN A 219 -9.82 -27.31 8.06
N ASP A 220 -8.86 -27.70 7.21
CA ASP A 220 -8.01 -26.76 6.49
C ASP A 220 -8.90 -26.10 5.41
N PRO A 221 -9.38 -24.85 5.61
CA PRO A 221 -10.32 -24.23 4.70
C PRO A 221 -9.72 -24.09 3.31
N SER A 222 -10.50 -24.36 2.27
CA SER A 222 -10.04 -24.17 0.89
C SER A 222 -9.98 -22.68 0.52
N PRO A 223 -8.86 -22.17 0.00
CA PRO A 223 -8.73 -20.81 -0.51
C PRO A 223 -9.23 -20.67 -1.94
N LEU A 224 -9.63 -21.76 -2.62
CA LEU A 224 -9.87 -21.76 -4.06
C LEU A 224 -10.91 -20.71 -4.48
N THR A 225 -12.02 -20.62 -3.76
CA THR A 225 -13.06 -19.61 -4.03
C THR A 225 -12.51 -18.19 -3.93
N ALA A 226 -11.72 -17.89 -2.89
CA ALA A 226 -11.12 -16.58 -2.71
C ALA A 226 -10.07 -16.27 -3.79
N VAL A 227 -9.23 -17.25 -4.14
CA VAL A 227 -8.24 -17.12 -5.22
C VAL A 227 -8.93 -16.90 -6.57
N CYS A 228 -9.92 -17.72 -6.93
CA CYS A 228 -10.68 -17.56 -8.18
C CYS A 228 -11.35 -16.18 -8.27
N HIS A 229 -11.99 -15.73 -7.19
CA HIS A 229 -12.57 -14.38 -7.15
C HIS A 229 -11.51 -13.29 -7.38
N LYS A 230 -10.36 -13.37 -6.70
CA LYS A 230 -9.26 -12.41 -6.88
C LYS A 230 -8.66 -12.45 -8.29
N LEU A 231 -8.57 -13.62 -8.92
CA LEU A 231 -8.14 -13.76 -10.31
C LEU A 231 -9.15 -13.16 -11.30
N LEU A 232 -10.45 -13.30 -11.05
CA LEU A 232 -11.49 -12.63 -11.85
C LEU A 232 -11.38 -11.09 -11.74
N VAL A 233 -11.12 -10.57 -10.54
CA VAL A 233 -10.83 -9.14 -10.33
C VAL A 233 -9.58 -8.72 -11.12
N CYS A 234 -8.52 -9.52 -11.10
CA CYS A 234 -7.31 -9.25 -11.87
C CYS A 234 -7.57 -9.24 -13.38
N ALA A 235 -8.32 -10.21 -13.91
CA ALA A 235 -8.72 -10.26 -15.31
C ALA A 235 -9.53 -9.02 -15.72
N GLY A 236 -10.50 -8.61 -14.87
CA GLY A 236 -11.26 -7.38 -15.08
C GLY A 236 -10.39 -6.13 -15.07
N CYS A 237 -9.44 -6.02 -14.14
CA CYS A 237 -8.50 -4.89 -14.09
C CYS A 237 -7.57 -4.85 -15.32
N MET A 238 -7.10 -6.01 -15.80
CA MET A 238 -6.27 -6.11 -16.99
C MET A 238 -7.05 -5.71 -18.25
N LEU A 239 -8.28 -6.21 -18.42
CA LEU A 239 -9.15 -5.82 -19.53
C LEU A 239 -9.43 -4.32 -19.52
N PHE A 240 -9.73 -3.77 -18.34
CA PHE A 240 -9.95 -2.35 -18.17
C PHE A 240 -8.70 -1.53 -18.51
N PHE A 241 -7.51 -2.01 -18.12
CA PHE A 241 -6.24 -1.37 -18.46
C PHE A 241 -6.01 -1.29 -19.96
N LEU A 242 -6.21 -2.40 -20.66
CA LEU A 242 -6.01 -2.52 -22.10
C LEU A 242 -6.98 -1.65 -22.92
N THR A 243 -8.19 -1.42 -22.41
CA THR A 243 -9.27 -0.71 -23.15
C THR A 243 -9.44 0.74 -22.73
N VAL A 244 -9.52 1.03 -21.44
CA VAL A 244 -9.87 2.36 -20.90
C VAL A 244 -8.63 3.11 -20.45
N THR A 245 -7.76 2.50 -19.64
CA THR A 245 -6.60 3.22 -19.06
C THR A 245 -5.64 3.71 -20.13
N ARG A 246 -5.36 2.91 -21.16
CA ARG A 246 -4.50 3.32 -22.30
C ARG A 246 -5.11 4.49 -23.09
N SER A 247 -6.42 4.57 -23.17
CA SER A 247 -7.17 5.61 -23.89
C SER A 247 -7.24 6.95 -23.12
N LEU A 248 -6.94 6.94 -21.82
CA LEU A 248 -7.00 8.12 -20.95
C LEU A 248 -5.65 8.39 -20.25
N PRO A 249 -4.59 8.72 -21.03
CA PRO A 249 -3.26 8.93 -20.47
C PRO A 249 -3.23 10.11 -19.48
N ILE A 250 -2.69 9.88 -18.28
CA ILE A 250 -2.59 10.89 -17.23
C ILE A 250 -1.88 12.17 -17.70
N LYS A 251 -0.82 12.04 -18.53
CA LYS A 251 -0.03 13.18 -19.01
C LYS A 251 -0.85 14.17 -19.86
N TYR A 252 -1.96 13.75 -20.46
CA TYR A 252 -2.81 14.65 -21.24
C TYR A 252 -3.45 15.76 -20.39
N ASN A 253 -3.61 15.54 -19.07
CA ASN A 253 -4.09 16.58 -18.15
C ASN A 253 -3.20 17.82 -18.05
N VAL A 254 -1.96 17.73 -18.53
CA VAL A 254 -0.96 18.80 -18.50
C VAL A 254 -0.41 19.10 -19.88
N ASP A 255 -1.06 18.56 -20.92
CA ASP A 255 -0.72 18.85 -22.30
C ASP A 255 -0.98 20.33 -22.61
N PRO A 256 -0.02 21.07 -23.20
CA PRO A 256 -0.16 22.51 -23.43
C PRO A 256 -1.36 22.88 -24.31
N ASP A 257 -1.66 22.08 -25.33
CA ASP A 257 -2.75 22.34 -26.26
C ASP A 257 -4.09 22.05 -25.59
N PHE A 258 -4.20 20.91 -24.89
CA PHE A 258 -5.39 20.59 -24.12
C PHE A 258 -5.69 21.63 -23.04
N VAL A 259 -4.68 22.02 -22.27
CA VAL A 259 -4.86 22.94 -21.14
C VAL A 259 -5.22 24.35 -21.62
N SER A 260 -4.72 24.79 -22.76
CA SER A 260 -5.00 26.12 -23.32
C SER A 260 -6.36 26.22 -24.02
N GLN A 261 -6.82 25.15 -24.67
CA GLN A 261 -8.04 25.19 -25.49
C GLN A 261 -9.27 24.64 -24.77
N ALA A 262 -9.12 23.66 -23.88
CA ALA A 262 -10.25 23.00 -23.25
C ALA A 262 -10.87 23.87 -22.14
N SER A 263 -12.21 23.85 -22.08
CA SER A 263 -12.97 24.51 -21.02
C SER A 263 -12.59 23.95 -19.63
N PHE A 264 -12.83 24.72 -18.57
CA PHE A 264 -12.62 24.26 -17.20
C PHE A 264 -13.33 22.94 -16.90
N LEU A 265 -14.60 22.81 -17.33
CA LEU A 265 -15.39 21.60 -17.09
C LEU A 265 -14.82 20.40 -17.85
N THR A 266 -14.37 20.59 -19.10
CA THR A 266 -13.73 19.54 -19.89
C THR A 266 -12.45 19.04 -19.23
N ARG A 267 -11.60 19.95 -18.74
CA ARG A 267 -10.36 19.59 -18.02
C ARG A 267 -10.65 18.86 -16.71
N LEU A 268 -11.63 19.32 -15.94
CA LEU A 268 -12.10 18.65 -14.73
C LEU A 268 -12.62 17.23 -15.02
N THR A 269 -13.49 17.08 -16.01
CA THR A 269 -14.07 15.79 -16.39
C THR A 269 -13.00 14.81 -16.86
N TYR A 270 -12.08 15.26 -17.72
CA TYR A 270 -10.96 14.42 -18.16
C TYR A 270 -10.06 14.01 -16.99
N ALA A 271 -9.73 14.93 -16.08
CA ALA A 271 -8.93 14.64 -14.89
C ALA A 271 -9.61 13.59 -13.99
N PHE A 272 -10.92 13.71 -13.78
CA PHE A 272 -11.68 12.73 -13.03
C PHE A 272 -11.59 11.35 -13.69
N PHE A 273 -12.00 11.22 -14.95
CA PHE A 273 -12.02 9.91 -15.61
C PHE A 273 -10.63 9.30 -15.83
N SER A 274 -9.62 10.10 -16.17
CA SER A 274 -8.25 9.59 -16.36
C SER A 274 -7.62 9.07 -15.07
N ILE A 275 -7.84 9.72 -13.92
CA ILE A 275 -7.36 9.21 -12.64
C ILE A 275 -8.09 7.95 -12.22
N GLN A 276 -9.42 7.93 -12.35
CA GLN A 276 -10.22 6.73 -12.10
C GLN A 276 -9.72 5.59 -12.99
N ALA A 277 -9.46 5.87 -14.26
CA ALA A 277 -8.96 4.89 -15.20
C ALA A 277 -7.53 4.41 -14.88
N ALA A 278 -6.69 5.23 -14.25
CA ALA A 278 -5.34 4.82 -13.88
C ALA A 278 -5.28 3.95 -12.61
N ARG A 279 -6.34 3.91 -11.81
CA ARG A 279 -6.38 3.22 -10.52
C ARG A 279 -6.33 1.68 -10.60
N PRO A 280 -7.03 1.01 -11.54
CA PRO A 280 -7.07 -0.46 -11.62
C PRO A 280 -5.72 -1.16 -11.78
N LYS A 281 -4.66 -0.47 -12.25
CA LYS A 281 -3.31 -1.06 -12.28
C LYS A 281 -2.81 -1.45 -10.88
N PHE A 282 -3.16 -0.66 -9.86
CA PHE A 282 -2.82 -0.96 -8.47
C PHE A 282 -3.73 -2.07 -7.91
N TYR A 283 -4.99 -2.09 -8.34
CA TYR A 283 -5.92 -3.19 -8.01
C TYR A 283 -5.42 -4.51 -8.51
N PHE A 284 -4.99 -4.56 -9.77
CA PHE A 284 -4.36 -5.74 -10.37
C PHE A 284 -3.17 -6.22 -9.55
N ALA A 285 -2.15 -5.38 -9.37
CA ALA A 285 -0.88 -5.80 -8.76
C ALA A 285 -1.06 -6.30 -7.31
N TRP A 286 -1.82 -5.57 -6.49
CA TRP A 286 -2.03 -5.95 -5.09
C TRP A 286 -3.03 -7.10 -4.92
N THR A 287 -4.05 -7.22 -5.77
CA THR A 287 -4.99 -8.34 -5.71
C THR A 287 -4.35 -9.64 -6.17
N LEU A 288 -3.45 -9.59 -7.16
CA LEU A 288 -2.69 -10.75 -7.61
C LEU A 288 -1.75 -11.26 -6.51
N ALA A 289 -1.01 -10.35 -5.86
CA ALA A 289 -0.13 -10.72 -4.75
C ALA A 289 -0.91 -11.28 -3.55
N ASP A 290 -2.08 -10.73 -3.25
CA ASP A 290 -3.00 -11.27 -2.25
C ASP A 290 -3.50 -12.68 -2.63
N ALA A 291 -3.82 -12.92 -3.91
CA ALA A 291 -4.16 -14.25 -4.43
C ALA A 291 -3.01 -15.26 -4.24
N VAL A 292 -1.75 -14.87 -4.46
CA VAL A 292 -0.56 -15.71 -4.20
C VAL A 292 -0.50 -16.12 -2.73
N ASN A 293 -0.69 -15.17 -1.81
CA ASN A 293 -0.67 -15.47 -0.38
C ASN A 293 -1.83 -16.39 0.04
N ASN A 294 -3.01 -16.20 -0.52
CA ASN A 294 -4.16 -17.07 -0.26
C ASN A 294 -4.00 -18.47 -0.85
N ALA A 295 -3.43 -18.60 -2.05
CA ALA A 295 -3.11 -19.90 -2.63
C ALA A 295 -2.17 -20.72 -1.73
N ALA A 296 -1.22 -20.05 -1.05
CA ALA A 296 -0.35 -20.68 -0.07
C ALA A 296 -1.03 -21.01 1.27
N GLY A 297 -2.23 -20.48 1.52
CA GLY A 297 -2.98 -20.62 2.77
C GLY A 297 -2.74 -19.50 3.80
N TYR A 298 -1.88 -18.52 3.50
CA TYR A 298 -1.43 -17.54 4.50
C TYR A 298 -2.49 -16.49 4.87
N GLY A 299 -3.33 -16.05 3.93
CA GLY A 299 -4.25 -14.93 4.17
C GLY A 299 -5.54 -15.26 4.94
N PHE A 300 -5.63 -16.43 5.57
CA PHE A 300 -6.79 -16.81 6.38
C PHE A 300 -6.93 -15.93 7.63
N LEU A 301 -8.05 -15.23 7.75
CA LEU A 301 -8.37 -14.33 8.88
C LEU A 301 -9.19 -15.04 9.96
N GLY A 302 -10.12 -15.90 9.58
CA GLY A 302 -11.12 -16.50 10.45
C GLY A 302 -12.40 -16.85 9.70
N MET A 303 -13.49 -17.03 10.44
CA MET A 303 -14.82 -17.27 9.85
C MET A 303 -15.64 -15.98 9.85
N ASP A 304 -16.36 -15.70 8.77
CA ASP A 304 -17.27 -14.55 8.71
C ASP A 304 -18.58 -14.80 9.49
N GLU A 305 -19.47 -13.80 9.47
CA GLU A 305 -20.78 -13.85 10.16
C GLU A 305 -21.68 -14.99 9.64
N HIS A 306 -21.44 -15.46 8.42
CA HIS A 306 -22.17 -16.55 7.77
C HIS A 306 -21.47 -17.91 7.93
N GLY A 307 -20.36 -17.97 8.70
CA GLY A 307 -19.58 -19.18 8.89
C GLY A 307 -18.77 -19.60 7.66
N LYS A 308 -18.44 -18.68 6.75
CA LYS A 308 -17.54 -18.93 5.62
C LYS A 308 -16.10 -18.47 5.94
N PRO A 309 -15.07 -19.15 5.41
CA PRO A 309 -13.68 -18.71 5.55
C PRO A 309 -13.45 -17.31 4.96
N SER A 310 -12.96 -16.39 5.77
CA SER A 310 -12.46 -15.08 5.34
C SER A 310 -10.96 -15.15 5.05
N TRP A 311 -10.58 -14.63 3.89
CA TRP A 311 -9.22 -14.67 3.34
C TRP A 311 -8.62 -13.27 3.20
N ASP A 312 -8.93 -12.39 4.14
CA ASP A 312 -8.58 -10.97 4.10
C ASP A 312 -7.50 -10.53 5.10
N LEU A 313 -6.77 -11.48 5.71
CA LEU A 313 -5.82 -11.18 6.79
C LEU A 313 -4.75 -10.15 6.37
N ILE A 314 -4.25 -10.31 5.15
CA ILE A 314 -3.18 -9.48 4.59
C ILE A 314 -3.62 -8.74 3.32
N SER A 315 -4.94 -8.58 3.10
CA SER A 315 -5.48 -7.81 1.99
C SER A 315 -4.98 -6.36 2.03
N ASN A 316 -4.43 -5.88 0.90
CA ASN A 316 -4.00 -4.49 0.74
C ASN A 316 -5.12 -3.58 0.23
N LEU A 317 -6.24 -4.14 -0.22
CA LEU A 317 -7.30 -3.42 -0.89
C LEU A 317 -8.67 -3.92 -0.45
N ASN A 318 -9.58 -2.97 -0.28
CA ASN A 318 -11.01 -3.20 -0.32
C ASN A 318 -11.61 -2.32 -1.43
N ILE A 319 -11.70 -2.87 -2.65
CA ILE A 319 -12.09 -2.13 -3.85
C ILE A 319 -13.48 -1.49 -3.67
N ILE A 320 -14.46 -2.24 -3.14
CA ILE A 320 -15.81 -1.72 -2.90
C ILE A 320 -15.75 -0.56 -1.90
N GLY A 321 -15.00 -0.70 -0.80
CA GLY A 321 -14.80 0.35 0.19
C GLY A 321 -14.13 1.61 -0.37
N ILE A 322 -13.28 1.46 -1.39
CA ILE A 322 -12.62 2.57 -2.10
C ILE A 322 -13.60 3.28 -3.04
N GLU A 323 -14.27 2.52 -3.92
CA GLU A 323 -15.16 3.08 -4.94
C GLU A 323 -16.44 3.67 -4.35
N THR A 324 -16.88 3.20 -3.18
CA THR A 324 -18.09 3.70 -2.48
C THR A 324 -17.77 4.67 -1.33
N ALA A 325 -16.51 5.07 -1.14
CA ALA A 325 -16.10 5.91 -0.02
C ALA A 325 -16.83 7.28 -0.01
N THR A 326 -17.56 7.57 1.06
CA THR A 326 -18.23 8.86 1.33
C THR A 326 -17.37 9.83 2.16
N SER A 327 -16.12 9.46 2.44
CA SER A 327 -15.18 10.36 3.10
C SER A 327 -13.73 10.06 2.70
N PHE A 328 -12.91 11.10 2.65
CA PHE A 328 -11.48 10.99 2.35
C PHE A 328 -10.74 10.00 3.26
N LYS A 329 -11.12 9.98 4.56
CA LYS A 329 -10.57 9.00 5.51
C LYS A 329 -10.97 7.57 5.14
N THR A 330 -12.25 7.32 4.85
CA THR A 330 -12.73 5.99 4.46
C THR A 330 -12.02 5.50 3.21
N PHE A 331 -11.78 6.38 2.23
CA PHE A 331 -11.01 6.02 1.04
C PHE A 331 -9.60 5.53 1.42
N ILE A 332 -8.86 6.33 2.19
CA ILE A 332 -7.48 6.00 2.60
C ILE A 332 -7.43 4.73 3.44
N ASP A 333 -8.38 4.52 4.35
CA ASP A 333 -8.42 3.33 5.21
C ASP A 333 -8.60 2.02 4.41
N ASN A 334 -9.12 2.08 3.18
CA ASN A 334 -9.31 0.92 2.29
C ASN A 334 -8.25 0.80 1.18
N TRP A 335 -7.34 1.79 1.08
CA TRP A 335 -6.28 1.84 0.07
C TRP A 335 -4.92 1.49 0.69
N ASN A 336 -4.24 0.48 0.15
CA ASN A 336 -2.93 0.03 0.63
C ASN A 336 -2.93 -0.22 2.16
N ILE A 337 -3.89 -1.02 2.60
CA ILE A 337 -4.28 -1.20 4.01
C ILE A 337 -3.08 -1.57 4.89
N ARG A 338 -2.22 -2.50 4.44
CA ARG A 338 -1.07 -2.95 5.24
C ARG A 338 0.01 -1.88 5.38
N THR A 339 0.20 -1.05 4.35
CA THR A 339 1.04 0.14 4.45
C THR A 339 0.44 1.15 5.44
N GLY A 340 -0.88 1.33 5.43
CA GLY A 340 -1.57 2.18 6.41
C GLY A 340 -1.37 1.69 7.84
N ILE A 341 -1.45 0.38 8.08
CA ILE A 341 -1.18 -0.24 9.39
C ILE A 341 0.28 -0.05 9.81
N TRP A 342 1.23 -0.24 8.89
CA TRP A 342 2.65 0.02 9.13
C TRP A 342 2.88 1.48 9.53
N LEU A 343 2.43 2.44 8.72
CA LEU A 343 2.52 3.88 9.00
C LEU A 343 1.89 4.26 10.34
N LYS A 344 0.72 3.69 10.65
CA LYS A 344 0.04 3.90 11.93
C LYS A 344 0.91 3.42 13.09
N THR A 345 1.46 2.22 12.96
CA THR A 345 2.29 1.58 13.97
C THR A 345 3.58 2.36 14.14
N VAL A 346 4.41 2.50 13.11
CA VAL A 346 5.77 3.05 13.27
C VAL A 346 5.80 4.56 13.47
N CYS A 347 4.73 5.30 13.12
CA CYS A 347 4.70 6.75 13.18
C CYS A 347 3.48 7.32 13.90
N TYR A 348 2.26 7.09 13.41
CA TYR A 348 1.08 7.83 13.90
C TYR A 348 0.83 7.65 15.40
N ASP A 349 0.87 6.41 15.89
CA ASP A 349 0.61 6.09 17.30
C ASP A 349 1.76 6.54 18.22
N ARG A 350 2.95 6.75 17.65
CA ARG A 350 4.19 7.08 18.37
C ARG A 350 4.51 8.56 18.37
N ALA A 351 3.97 9.33 17.42
CA ALA A 351 4.22 10.76 17.30
C ALA A 351 3.55 11.54 18.45
N PRO A 352 4.29 12.37 19.21
CA PRO A 352 3.73 13.12 20.34
C PRO A 352 2.79 14.24 19.88
N LYS A 353 3.14 14.93 18.79
CA LYS A 353 2.37 16.02 18.18
C LYS A 353 2.34 15.86 16.66
N HIS A 354 1.39 16.52 16.00
CA HIS A 354 1.26 16.53 14.53
C HIS A 354 1.23 15.14 13.86
N ARG A 355 0.65 14.14 14.55
CA ARG A 355 0.61 12.72 14.14
C ARG A 355 0.27 12.53 12.66
N LEU A 356 -0.81 13.18 12.21
CA LEU A 356 -1.28 13.13 10.82
C LEU A 356 -0.22 13.64 9.83
N ALA A 357 0.36 14.81 10.10
CA ALA A 357 1.33 15.44 9.20
C ALA A 357 2.62 14.61 9.11
N LEU A 358 3.15 14.18 10.26
CA LEU A 358 4.36 13.34 10.31
C LEU A 358 4.14 12.01 9.60
N THR A 359 2.95 11.41 9.72
CA THR A 359 2.63 10.16 9.01
C THR A 359 2.58 10.34 7.50
N PHE A 360 1.98 11.44 7.01
CA PHE A 360 1.97 11.74 5.57
C PHE A 360 3.36 12.11 5.03
N ILE A 361 4.17 12.82 5.80
CA ILE A 361 5.58 13.10 5.44
C ILE A 361 6.38 11.79 5.37
N LEU A 362 6.22 10.89 6.34
CA LEU A 362 6.85 9.58 6.29
C LEU A 362 6.39 8.77 5.07
N SER A 363 5.11 8.83 4.73
CA SER A 363 4.57 8.21 3.52
C SER A 363 5.23 8.78 2.26
N ALA A 364 5.42 10.10 2.17
CA ALA A 364 6.11 10.74 1.06
C ALA A 364 7.56 10.26 0.93
N LEU A 365 8.31 10.27 2.04
CA LEU A 365 9.68 9.78 2.09
C LEU A 365 9.79 8.31 1.67
N TRP A 366 8.84 7.47 2.08
CA TRP A 366 8.82 6.06 1.70
C TRP A 366 8.58 5.87 0.20
N HIS A 367 7.69 6.65 -0.40
CA HIS A 367 7.47 6.62 -1.86
C HIS A 367 8.66 7.17 -2.64
N GLY A 368 9.35 8.16 -2.11
CA GLY A 368 10.68 8.58 -2.54
C GLY A 368 10.82 10.07 -2.81
N VAL A 369 11.80 10.41 -3.64
CA VAL A 369 12.25 11.81 -3.79
C VAL A 369 11.59 12.59 -4.91
N TYR A 370 10.67 11.97 -5.66
CA TYR A 370 9.94 12.69 -6.70
C TYR A 370 9.02 13.76 -6.07
N PRO A 371 9.08 15.01 -6.54
CA PRO A 371 8.29 16.11 -5.96
C PRO A 371 6.78 15.86 -5.94
N GLY A 372 6.24 15.14 -6.94
CA GLY A 372 4.82 14.77 -7.00
C GLY A 372 4.33 14.02 -5.76
N TYR A 373 5.18 13.19 -5.13
CA TYR A 373 4.81 12.53 -3.87
C TYR A 373 4.58 13.54 -2.75
N TYR A 374 5.50 14.49 -2.59
CA TYR A 374 5.40 15.53 -1.56
C TYR A 374 4.18 16.41 -1.78
N PHE A 375 3.90 16.83 -3.02
CA PHE A 375 2.67 17.55 -3.33
C PHE A 375 1.43 16.77 -2.90
N THR A 376 1.31 15.49 -3.28
CA THR A 376 0.16 14.66 -2.90
C THR A 376 0.00 14.53 -1.39
N PHE A 377 1.06 14.16 -0.67
CA PHE A 377 0.96 13.88 0.76
C PHE A 377 0.82 15.16 1.60
N LEU A 378 1.46 16.26 1.20
CA LEU A 378 1.27 17.55 1.87
C LEU A 378 -0.12 18.13 1.62
N THR A 379 -0.68 17.98 0.41
CA THR A 379 -2.06 18.36 0.09
C THR A 379 -3.08 17.47 0.81
N ALA A 380 -2.78 16.19 1.03
CA ALA A 380 -3.64 15.28 1.78
C ALA A 380 -3.86 15.72 3.24
N ILE A 381 -2.91 16.44 3.86
CA ILE A 381 -3.01 16.92 5.25
C ILE A 381 -4.20 17.88 5.43
N PRO A 382 -4.23 19.08 4.82
CA PRO A 382 -5.33 20.01 4.99
C PRO A 382 -6.65 19.44 4.48
N ILE A 383 -6.65 18.65 3.40
CA ILE A 383 -7.87 18.01 2.89
C ILE A 383 -8.44 17.02 3.91
N THR A 384 -7.61 16.19 4.54
CA THR A 384 -8.07 15.25 5.57
C THR A 384 -8.64 15.99 6.78
N ILE A 385 -8.00 17.08 7.21
CA ILE A 385 -8.49 17.89 8.35
C ILE A 385 -9.82 18.55 8.00
N ALA A 386 -9.91 19.18 6.82
CA ALA A 386 -11.14 19.83 6.34
C ALA A 386 -12.28 18.83 6.20
N ALA A 387 -12.05 17.68 5.56
CA ALA A 387 -13.05 16.63 5.38
C ALA A 387 -13.58 16.11 6.72
N ARG A 388 -12.70 15.94 7.72
CA ARG A 388 -13.10 15.55 9.09
C ARG A 388 -13.93 16.63 9.76
N ALA A 389 -13.54 17.91 9.66
CA ALA A 389 -14.27 19.02 10.26
C ALA A 389 -15.68 19.16 9.65
N ILE A 390 -15.77 19.23 8.32
CA ILE A 390 -17.04 19.31 7.57
C ILE A 390 -17.96 18.15 7.95
N ARG A 391 -17.45 16.91 7.95
CA ARG A 391 -18.26 15.74 8.29
C ARG A 391 -18.79 15.80 9.71
N ARG A 392 -18.00 16.26 10.69
CA ARG A 392 -18.44 16.40 12.08
C ARG A 392 -19.49 17.50 12.25
N SER A 393 -19.35 18.61 11.52
CA SER A 393 -20.22 19.78 11.66
C SER A 393 -21.53 19.69 10.88
N ILE A 394 -21.57 18.92 9.80
CA ILE A 394 -22.70 18.96 8.86
C ILE A 394 -23.50 17.65 8.87
N ARG A 395 -22.87 16.49 9.12
CA ARG A 395 -23.51 15.17 8.90
C ARG A 395 -24.82 14.99 9.66
N HIS A 396 -24.90 15.44 10.91
CA HIS A 396 -26.09 15.20 11.76
C HIS A 396 -27.37 15.82 11.20
N TYR A 397 -27.28 16.93 10.45
CA TYR A 397 -28.43 17.55 9.80
C TYR A 397 -29.06 16.69 8.69
N PHE A 398 -28.34 15.70 8.17
CA PHE A 398 -28.79 14.86 7.07
C PHE A 398 -29.20 13.45 7.51
N LEU A 399 -29.13 13.14 8.80
CA LEU A 399 -29.48 11.81 9.33
C LEU A 399 -30.98 11.68 9.68
N GLY A 400 -31.75 12.76 9.60
CA GLY A 400 -33.16 12.78 10.02
C GLY A 400 -34.12 11.97 9.13
N SER A 401 -33.80 11.74 7.85
CA SER A 401 -34.62 10.93 6.95
C SER A 401 -33.76 10.09 6.00
N ARG A 402 -34.31 8.96 5.50
CA ARG A 402 -33.61 8.09 4.54
C ARG A 402 -33.23 8.84 3.24
N VAL A 403 -34.11 9.72 2.77
CA VAL A 403 -33.89 10.51 1.55
C VAL A 403 -32.78 11.55 1.75
N MET A 404 -32.80 12.30 2.86
CA MET A 404 -31.73 13.26 3.18
C MET A 404 -30.38 12.58 3.36
N LYS A 405 -30.37 11.41 4.02
CA LYS A 405 -29.15 10.61 4.18
C LYS A 405 -28.62 10.15 2.83
N LEU A 406 -29.49 9.64 1.95
CA LEU A 406 -29.08 9.21 0.62
C LEU A 406 -28.50 10.37 -0.21
N GLY A 407 -29.16 11.54 -0.19
CA GLY A 407 -28.65 12.74 -0.86
C GLY A 407 -27.28 13.17 -0.31
N TYR A 408 -27.10 13.14 1.01
CA TYR A 408 -25.81 13.40 1.65
C TYR A 408 -24.74 12.38 1.27
N ASP A 409 -25.08 11.09 1.24
CA ASP A 409 -24.15 10.02 0.89
C ASP A 409 -23.69 10.16 -0.57
N ILE A 410 -24.59 10.45 -1.52
CA ILE A 410 -24.25 10.71 -2.93
C ILE A 410 -23.36 11.94 -3.07
N LEU A 411 -23.73 13.06 -2.40
CA LEU A 411 -22.96 14.30 -2.47
C LEU A 411 -21.55 14.12 -1.89
N THR A 412 -21.45 13.48 -0.72
CA THR A 412 -20.16 13.27 -0.05
C THR A 412 -19.31 12.21 -0.73
N TRP A 413 -19.91 11.22 -1.39
CA TRP A 413 -19.22 10.33 -2.30
C TRP A 413 -18.59 11.10 -3.47
N ALA A 414 -19.37 11.90 -4.20
CA ALA A 414 -18.87 12.67 -5.34
C ALA A 414 -17.75 13.64 -4.91
N ALA A 415 -17.96 14.35 -3.80
CA ALA A 415 -16.95 15.26 -3.23
C ALA A 415 -15.67 14.51 -2.80
N THR A 416 -15.80 13.31 -2.24
CA THR A 416 -14.66 12.48 -1.85
C THR A 416 -13.86 12.01 -3.06
N GLN A 417 -14.53 11.49 -4.10
CA GLN A 417 -13.87 11.03 -5.32
C GLN A 417 -13.14 12.19 -6.02
N LEU A 418 -13.76 13.38 -6.06
CA LEU A 418 -13.12 14.56 -6.63
C LEU A 418 -11.92 15.03 -5.79
N ALA A 419 -12.03 15.06 -4.46
CA ALA A 419 -10.93 15.43 -3.57
C ALA A 419 -9.75 14.46 -3.70
N ILE A 420 -10.00 13.16 -3.85
CA ILE A 420 -8.98 12.15 -4.10
C ILE A 420 -8.31 12.38 -5.47
N CYS A 421 -9.10 12.57 -6.53
CA CYS A 421 -8.58 12.88 -7.86
C CYS A 421 -7.63 14.08 -7.80
N TYR A 422 -8.05 15.13 -7.12
CA TYR A 422 -7.23 16.31 -6.95
C TYR A 422 -5.92 16.06 -6.18
N THR A 423 -6.01 15.31 -5.09
CA THR A 423 -4.87 15.04 -4.21
C THR A 423 -3.84 14.12 -4.87
N VAL A 424 -4.29 13.15 -5.67
CA VAL A 424 -3.45 12.08 -6.23
C VAL A 424 -2.83 12.44 -7.59
N MET A 425 -3.34 13.44 -8.31
CA MET A 425 -2.76 13.82 -9.61
C MET A 425 -1.24 14.07 -9.57
N PRO A 426 -0.67 14.82 -8.60
CA PRO A 426 0.78 15.01 -8.52
C PRO A 426 1.55 13.71 -8.37
N PHE A 427 1.03 12.75 -7.59
CA PHE A 427 1.61 11.41 -7.43
C PHE A 427 1.74 10.69 -8.78
N LEU A 428 0.78 10.87 -9.69
CA LEU A 428 0.79 10.23 -11.00
C LEU A 428 1.66 11.00 -12.02
N LEU A 429 1.83 12.31 -11.86
CA LEU A 429 2.65 13.15 -12.73
C LEU A 429 4.14 13.17 -12.34
N LEU A 430 4.45 12.92 -11.06
CA LEU A 430 5.78 12.90 -10.42
C LEU A 430 6.56 14.24 -10.44
N ALA A 431 6.33 15.10 -11.44
CA ALA A 431 7.12 16.29 -11.73
C ALA A 431 6.52 17.60 -11.19
N VAL A 432 7.40 18.55 -10.82
CA VAL A 432 7.01 19.89 -10.32
C VAL A 432 6.28 20.68 -11.40
N ASN A 433 6.87 20.79 -12.59
CA ASN A 433 6.31 21.56 -13.70
C ASN A 433 4.91 21.08 -14.08
N TYR A 434 4.72 19.77 -14.23
CA TYR A 434 3.42 19.18 -14.51
C TYR A 434 2.42 19.41 -13.38
N THR A 435 2.85 19.25 -12.13
CA THR A 435 1.99 19.50 -10.97
C THR A 435 1.51 20.96 -10.91
N ILE A 436 2.41 21.91 -11.16
CA ILE A 436 2.08 23.35 -11.16
C ILE A 436 1.08 23.67 -12.28
N VAL A 437 1.30 23.15 -13.49
CA VAL A 437 0.37 23.32 -14.62
C VAL A 437 -1.01 22.78 -14.23
N TYR A 438 -1.08 21.55 -13.73
CA TYR A 438 -2.35 20.95 -13.32
C TYR A 438 -3.09 21.79 -12.25
N TYR A 439 -2.37 22.27 -11.23
CA TYR A 439 -2.97 23.09 -10.17
C TYR A 439 -3.42 24.46 -10.65
N ARG A 440 -2.64 25.11 -11.53
CA ARG A 440 -2.98 26.42 -12.08
C ARG A 440 -4.24 26.38 -12.92
N TYR A 441 -4.42 25.35 -13.74
CA TYR A 441 -5.44 25.34 -14.77
C TYR A 441 -6.67 24.47 -14.46
N THR A 442 -6.54 23.48 -13.57
CA THR A 442 -7.63 22.51 -13.36
C THR A 442 -8.31 22.65 -12.00
N MET A 443 -7.61 22.97 -10.90
CA MET A 443 -8.21 22.77 -9.55
C MET A 443 -7.68 23.63 -8.38
N LEU A 444 -7.38 24.92 -8.55
CA LEU A 444 -7.05 25.79 -7.39
C LEU A 444 -8.23 25.93 -6.38
N ILE A 445 -9.46 25.71 -6.84
CA ILE A 445 -10.70 25.86 -6.05
C ILE A 445 -10.74 24.92 -4.84
N LEU A 446 -10.21 23.70 -4.94
CA LEU A 446 -10.23 22.74 -3.84
C LEU A 446 -9.27 23.12 -2.69
N HIS A 447 -8.11 23.70 -2.99
CA HIS A 447 -7.28 24.32 -1.93
C HIS A 447 -8.01 25.50 -1.29
N GLY A 448 -8.71 26.32 -2.09
CA GLY A 448 -9.56 27.41 -1.58
C GLY A 448 -10.67 26.91 -0.63
N ILE A 449 -11.35 25.82 -0.98
CA ILE A 449 -12.39 25.19 -0.15
C ILE A 449 -11.79 24.58 1.12
N ALA A 450 -10.66 23.86 1.02
CA ALA A 450 -10.00 23.26 2.18
C ALA A 450 -9.51 24.34 3.16
N LEU A 451 -8.92 25.44 2.66
CA LEU A 451 -8.50 26.58 3.47
C LEU A 451 -9.70 27.29 4.11
N LYS A 452 -10.79 27.51 3.37
CA LYS A 452 -12.03 28.08 3.91
C LYS A 452 -12.66 27.19 4.98
N ALA A 453 -12.65 25.87 4.81
CA ALA A 453 -13.17 24.92 5.79
C ALA A 453 -12.35 24.87 7.10
N LEU A 454 -11.08 25.28 7.06
CA LEU A 454 -10.22 25.38 8.25
C LEU A 454 -10.51 26.65 9.08
N LEU A 455 -11.04 27.72 8.47
CA LEU A 455 -11.39 28.97 9.18
C LEU A 455 -12.44 28.77 10.29
N PRO A 456 -13.60 28.10 10.06
CA PRO A 456 -14.56 27.80 11.12
C PRO A 456 -13.98 26.94 12.24
N SER A 457 -13.06 26.01 11.92
CA SER A 457 -12.46 25.12 12.93
C SER A 457 -11.53 25.86 13.90
N LYS A 458 -10.81 26.89 13.41
CA LYS A 458 -10.00 27.78 14.24
C LYS A 458 -10.86 28.79 15.01
N LEU A 459 -11.94 29.30 14.41
CA LEU A 459 -12.93 30.15 15.10
C LEU A 459 -13.61 29.38 16.25
N LEU A 460 -14.06 28.14 16.03
CA LEU A 460 -14.60 27.31 17.11
C LEU A 460 -13.57 27.03 18.22
N GLN A 461 -12.31 26.75 17.87
CA GLN A 461 -11.24 26.57 18.87
C GLN A 461 -10.93 27.88 19.63
N PHE A 462 -10.97 29.02 18.95
CA PHE A 462 -10.79 30.34 19.54
C PHE A 462 -11.92 30.65 20.53
N PHE A 463 -13.18 30.45 20.15
CA PHE A 463 -14.33 30.61 21.05
C PHE A 463 -14.30 29.61 22.22
N HIS A 464 -13.83 28.37 22.02
CA HIS A 464 -13.64 27.42 23.13
C HIS A 464 -12.52 27.85 24.10
N SER A 465 -11.46 28.48 23.59
CA SER A 465 -10.37 29.00 24.44
C SER A 465 -10.79 30.24 25.25
N ILE A 466 -11.80 30.98 24.78
CA ILE A 466 -12.38 32.14 25.46
C ILE A 466 -13.47 31.71 26.47
N GLY A 467 -14.18 30.61 26.19
CA GLY A 467 -15.30 30.12 27.01
C GLY A 467 -14.94 29.13 28.13
N SER A 468 -13.66 28.90 28.40
CA SER A 468 -13.22 28.01 29.50
C SER A 468 -12.85 28.86 30.72
N PRO A 469 -13.73 29.04 31.73
CA PRO A 469 -13.29 29.60 33.00
C PRO A 469 -12.25 28.66 33.60
N ARG A 470 -11.04 29.18 33.85
CA ARG A 470 -10.03 28.49 34.67
C ARG A 470 -10.61 28.33 36.07
N PHE A 471 -11.28 27.21 36.33
CA PHE A 471 -11.52 26.77 37.69
C PHE A 471 -10.19 26.32 38.28
N ILE A 472 -9.56 27.25 39.00
CA ILE A 472 -8.61 26.95 40.05
C ILE A 472 -9.43 26.25 41.14
N SER A 473 -9.21 24.96 41.37
CA SER A 473 -9.69 24.30 42.60
C SER A 473 -8.56 24.35 43.63
N PRO A 474 -8.82 24.86 44.84
CA PRO A 474 -7.92 24.68 45.98
C PRO A 474 -8.15 23.30 46.62
N TYR A 475 -7.09 22.84 47.29
CA TYR A 475 -6.93 21.60 48.07
C TYR A 475 -6.61 20.32 47.30
#